data_AF-A0A1S9MIV2-F1
#
_entry.id   AF-A0A1S9MIV2-F1
#
_cell.length_a   1.000
_cell.length_b   1.000
_cell.length_c   1.000
_cell.angle_alpha   90.00
_cell.angle_beta   90.00
_cell.angle_gamma   90.00
#
_symmetry.space_group_name_H-M   'P 1'
#
loop_
_entity.id
_entity.type
_entity.pdbx_description
1 polymer ?
#
loop_
_entity_poly.entity_id
_entity_poly.type
_entity_poly.pdbx_seq_one_letter_code
_entity_poly.pdbx_strand_id
1 'polypeptide(L)'
;MQPSARDKRIRICGGLVIMALAILSLFMVFASGREHWADIPLDALYGIQALFTLGAGIYLASGWRKASQMVMAPGRARRIALAAIAVAGTAAVAWGFTNGAKALITAALWPNMVGLWTLLQFRTIAERFQHKEQWTTALTLEFALESLARVFRQPGLIVTTAGQDVWVEIEREWNGGTWSHKDAARYMKSVTGLHFRIEEIVGGTRITANSGDRTVGGMYDVLKLSEEMSATAVELARQATARHHEG
;
A
#
# COMPACT_ATOMS: atom_id res chain seq x y z
N MET A 1 -6.40 -13.82 -7.44
CA MET A 1 -5.70 -12.68 -6.81
C MET A 1 -6.39 -12.28 -5.52
N GLN A 2 -6.04 -12.95 -4.43
CA GLN A 2 -6.31 -12.43 -3.09
C GLN A 2 -5.01 -11.78 -2.59
N PRO A 3 -5.07 -10.58 -1.99
CA PRO A 3 -3.93 -9.94 -1.35
C PRO A 3 -3.64 -10.57 0.01
N SER A 4 -2.42 -10.37 0.50
CA SER A 4 -1.98 -10.71 1.84
C SER A 4 -3.06 -10.31 2.89
N ALA A 5 -3.34 -11.15 3.89
CA ALA A 5 -4.33 -10.84 4.93
C ALA A 5 -4.06 -9.50 5.64
N ARG A 6 -2.80 -9.08 5.72
CA ARG A 6 -2.38 -7.77 6.23
C ARG A 6 -2.79 -6.64 5.29
N ASP A 7 -2.50 -6.75 3.99
CA ASP A 7 -2.90 -5.74 3.00
C ASP A 7 -4.40 -5.68 2.82
N LYS A 8 -5.09 -6.83 2.91
CA LYS A 8 -6.55 -6.90 2.96
C LYS A 8 -7.09 -6.13 4.16
N ARG A 9 -6.54 -6.32 5.36
CA ARG A 9 -6.94 -5.58 6.57
C ARG A 9 -6.64 -4.08 6.42
N ILE A 10 -5.43 -3.70 6.01
CA ILE A 10 -5.04 -2.30 5.81
C ILE A 10 -5.94 -1.62 4.77
N ARG A 11 -6.25 -2.31 3.67
CA ARG A 11 -7.16 -1.82 2.63
C ARG A 11 -8.59 -1.67 3.15
N ILE A 12 -9.11 -2.67 3.86
CA ILE A 12 -10.45 -2.60 4.47
C ILE A 12 -10.51 -1.44 5.47
N CYS A 13 -9.53 -1.33 6.37
CA CYS A 13 -9.44 -0.23 7.32
C CYS A 13 -9.33 1.12 6.62
N GLY A 14 -8.50 1.25 5.59
CA GLY A 14 -8.40 2.46 4.79
C GLY A 14 -9.73 2.83 4.14
N GLY A 15 -10.42 1.85 3.53
CA GLY A 15 -11.75 2.03 2.94
C GLY A 15 -12.79 2.47 3.96
N LEU A 16 -12.81 1.86 5.14
CA LEU A 16 -13.71 2.24 6.24
C LEU A 16 -13.44 3.66 6.76
N VAL A 17 -12.16 4.06 6.88
CA VAL A 17 -11.79 5.43 7.25
C VAL A 17 -12.28 6.43 6.22
N ILE A 18 -12.10 6.14 4.92
CA ILE A 18 -12.59 7.00 3.83
C ILE A 18 -14.11 7.12 3.87
N MET A 19 -14.82 6.01 4.12
CA MET A 19 -16.28 6.02 4.27
C MET A 19 -16.72 6.86 5.47
N ALA A 20 -16.07 6.71 6.63
CA ALA A 20 -16.39 7.49 7.83
C ALA A 20 -16.18 8.99 7.59
N LEU A 21 -15.10 9.37 6.90
CA LEU A 21 -14.82 10.77 6.52
C LEU A 21 -15.87 11.32 5.53
N ALA A 22 -16.30 10.52 4.56
CA ALA A 22 -17.35 10.92 3.64
C ALA A 22 -18.71 11.10 4.35
N ILE A 23 -19.05 10.21 5.28
CA ILE A 23 -20.26 10.34 6.12
C ILE A 23 -20.18 11.59 7.01
N LEU A 24 -19.02 11.85 7.61
CA LEU A 24 -18.78 13.07 8.38
C LEU A 24 -18.97 14.32 7.52
N SER A 25 -18.45 14.34 6.30
CA SER A 25 -18.64 15.44 5.35
C SER A 25 -20.13 15.65 5.04
N LEU A 26 -20.87 14.58 4.70
CA LEU A 26 -22.31 14.68 4.47
C LEU A 26 -23.04 15.23 5.69
N PHE A 27 -22.72 14.71 6.88
CA PHE A 27 -23.32 15.18 8.12
C PHE A 27 -23.06 16.68 8.33
N MET A 28 -21.85 17.17 8.09
CA MET A 28 -21.51 18.58 8.21
C MET A 28 -22.28 19.46 7.22
N VAL A 29 -22.51 18.99 5.98
CA VAL A 29 -23.35 19.69 4.99
C VAL A 29 -24.83 19.69 5.37
N PHE A 30 -25.34 18.62 5.99
CA PHE A 30 -26.75 18.58 6.43
C PHE A 30 -27.00 19.35 7.74
N ALA A 31 -26.03 19.31 8.66
CA ALA A 31 -26.11 19.93 9.97
C ALA A 31 -25.90 21.45 9.95
N SER A 32 -25.38 22.00 8.85
CA SER A 32 -25.24 23.45 8.69
C SER A 32 -26.57 24.19 8.52
N GLY A 33 -27.65 23.50 8.14
CA GLY A 33 -28.96 24.11 7.94
C GLY A 33 -29.03 24.96 6.66
N ARG A 34 -30.09 24.79 5.88
CA ARG A 34 -30.33 25.56 4.65
C ARG A 34 -30.97 26.90 5.00
N GLU A 35 -30.17 27.86 5.44
CA GLU A 35 -30.69 29.19 5.73
C GLU A 35 -30.91 30.04 4.48
N HIS A 36 -30.17 29.79 3.38
CA HIS A 36 -30.20 30.62 2.17
C HIS A 36 -30.21 29.79 0.88
N TRP A 37 -31.09 30.16 -0.06
CA TRP A 37 -31.19 29.52 -1.40
C TRP A 37 -29.87 29.59 -2.19
N ALA A 38 -28.99 30.54 -1.88
CA ALA A 38 -27.69 30.72 -2.51
C ALA A 38 -26.66 29.63 -2.16
N ASP A 39 -26.85 28.89 -1.05
CA ASP A 39 -25.90 27.88 -0.58
C ASP A 39 -26.17 26.48 -1.18
N ILE A 40 -27.35 26.29 -1.78
CA ILE A 40 -27.80 25.03 -2.39
C ILE A 40 -26.81 24.47 -3.44
N PRO A 41 -26.22 25.28 -4.35
CA PRO A 41 -25.26 24.76 -5.32
C PRO A 41 -23.98 24.22 -4.68
N LEU A 42 -23.53 24.85 -3.59
CA LEU A 42 -22.30 24.45 -2.89
C LEU A 42 -22.53 23.18 -2.06
N ASP A 43 -23.67 23.11 -1.37
CA ASP A 43 -24.11 21.91 -0.64
C ASP A 43 -24.25 20.71 -1.57
N ALA A 44 -24.84 20.91 -2.76
CA ALA A 44 -24.96 19.87 -3.77
C ALA A 44 -23.59 19.39 -4.26
N LEU A 45 -22.66 20.31 -4.53
CA LEU A 45 -21.30 19.98 -4.95
C LEU A 45 -20.58 19.14 -3.89
N TYR A 46 -20.62 19.56 -2.62
CA TYR A 46 -19.97 18.84 -1.52
C TYR A 46 -20.64 17.51 -1.22
N GLY A 47 -21.97 17.44 -1.32
CA GLY A 47 -22.72 16.18 -1.23
C GLY A 47 -22.32 15.19 -2.33
N ILE A 48 -22.22 15.64 -3.57
CA ILE A 48 -21.75 14.83 -4.71
C ILE A 48 -20.32 14.35 -4.46
N GLN A 49 -19.42 15.23 -4.03
CA GLN A 49 -18.03 14.87 -3.73
C GLN A 49 -17.93 13.85 -2.59
N ALA A 50 -18.74 13.99 -1.54
CA ALA A 50 -18.80 13.03 -0.45
C ALA A 50 -19.32 11.67 -0.93
N LEU A 51 -20.31 11.63 -1.82
CA LEU A 51 -20.79 10.39 -2.44
C LEU A 51 -19.70 9.70 -3.28
N PHE A 52 -18.94 10.46 -4.07
CA PHE A 52 -17.77 9.91 -4.79
C PHE A 52 -16.73 9.34 -3.82
N THR A 53 -16.43 10.05 -2.74
CA THR A 53 -15.47 9.63 -1.71
C THR A 53 -15.95 8.36 -1.00
N LEU A 54 -17.24 8.29 -0.68
CA LEU A 54 -17.89 7.12 -0.09
C LEU A 54 -17.81 5.92 -1.02
N GLY A 55 -18.13 6.11 -2.31
CA GLY A 55 -18.03 5.06 -3.33
C GLY A 55 -16.61 4.53 -3.49
N ALA A 56 -15.61 5.41 -3.41
CA ALA A 56 -14.21 5.01 -3.46
C ALA A 56 -13.77 4.25 -2.19
N GLY A 57 -14.27 4.64 -1.01
CA GLY A 57 -14.09 3.88 0.24
C GLY A 57 -14.71 2.48 0.17
N ILE A 58 -15.93 2.37 -0.36
CA ILE A 58 -16.61 1.08 -0.60
C ILE A 58 -15.84 0.23 -1.59
N TYR A 59 -15.37 0.81 -2.71
CA TYR A 59 -14.58 0.10 -3.71
C TYR A 59 -13.30 -0.49 -3.10
N LEU A 60 -12.62 0.30 -2.26
CA LEU A 60 -11.42 -0.12 -1.57
C LEU A 60 -11.72 -1.21 -0.52
N ALA A 61 -12.74 -1.02 0.32
CA ALA A 61 -13.10 -1.97 1.38
C ALA A 61 -13.63 -3.31 0.83
N SER A 62 -14.49 -3.27 -0.19
CA SER A 62 -15.03 -4.47 -0.85
C SER A 62 -13.97 -5.28 -1.61
N GLY A 63 -12.85 -4.65 -1.98
CA GLY A 63 -11.80 -5.29 -2.77
C GLY A 63 -12.27 -5.65 -4.18
N TRP A 64 -13.22 -4.91 -4.74
CA TRP A 64 -13.80 -5.22 -6.04
C TRP A 64 -12.79 -5.08 -7.17
N ARG A 65 -12.72 -6.08 -8.07
CA ARG A 65 -11.83 -6.09 -9.26
C ARG A 65 -10.38 -5.71 -8.91
N LYS A 66 -9.88 -4.57 -9.43
CA LYS A 66 -8.49 -4.12 -9.26
C LYS A 66 -8.18 -3.65 -7.83
N ALA A 67 -9.18 -3.30 -7.02
CA ALA A 67 -8.96 -2.97 -5.61
C ALA A 67 -8.39 -4.16 -4.82
N SER A 68 -8.72 -5.40 -5.23
CA SER A 68 -8.14 -6.61 -4.65
C SER A 68 -6.60 -6.63 -4.68
N GLN A 69 -6.00 -5.97 -5.67
CA GLN A 69 -4.56 -5.93 -5.94
C GLN A 69 -3.90 -4.63 -5.46
N MET A 70 -4.65 -3.75 -4.81
CA MET A 70 -4.12 -2.50 -4.27
C MET A 70 -3.37 -2.76 -2.98
N VAL A 71 -2.14 -2.27 -2.94
CA VAL A 71 -1.25 -2.31 -1.78
C VAL A 71 -0.99 -0.88 -1.33
N MET A 72 -0.90 -0.68 -0.02
CA MET A 72 -0.51 0.60 0.52
C MET A 72 0.97 0.82 0.21
N ALA A 73 1.30 1.87 -0.56
CA ALA A 73 2.66 2.25 -0.89
C ALA A 73 2.96 3.68 -0.41
N PRO A 74 2.98 3.93 0.91
CA PRO A 74 3.12 5.28 1.42
C PRO A 74 4.61 5.64 1.49
N GLY A 75 5.09 6.39 0.51
CA GLY A 75 6.41 7.03 0.56
C GLY A 75 6.53 7.97 1.77
N ARG A 76 7.73 8.13 2.33
CA ARG A 76 7.96 8.92 3.56
C ARG A 76 7.41 10.34 3.48
N ALA A 77 7.64 11.04 2.36
CA ALA A 77 7.10 12.38 2.13
C ALA A 77 5.57 12.39 2.10
N ARG A 78 4.94 11.35 1.53
CA ARG A 78 3.47 11.22 1.50
C ARG A 78 2.90 10.93 2.87
N ARG A 79 3.58 10.17 3.74
CA ARG A 79 3.17 9.96 5.13
C ARG A 79 3.18 11.25 5.94
N ILE A 80 4.25 12.04 5.81
CA ILE A 80 4.37 13.35 6.48
C ILE A 80 3.29 14.30 5.97
N ALA A 81 3.09 14.37 4.65
CA ALA A 81 2.03 15.17 4.06
C ALA A 81 0.63 14.73 4.54
N LEU A 82 0.37 13.41 4.59
CA LEU A 82 -0.89 12.87 5.10
C LEU A 82 -1.11 13.24 6.57
N ALA A 83 -0.08 13.15 7.41
CA ALA A 83 -0.16 13.56 8.80
C ALA A 83 -0.45 15.06 8.94
N ALA A 84 0.24 15.91 8.17
CA ALA A 84 0.00 17.35 8.16
C ALA A 84 -1.43 17.70 7.69
N ILE A 85 -1.92 17.06 6.62
CA ILE A 85 -3.28 17.22 6.10
C ILE A 85 -4.31 16.73 7.12
N ALA A 86 -4.04 15.62 7.81
CA ALA A 86 -4.93 15.13 8.86
C ALA A 86 -5.03 16.11 10.03
N VAL A 87 -3.91 16.65 10.53
CA VAL A 87 -3.91 17.65 11.60
C VAL A 87 -4.65 18.92 11.18
N ALA A 88 -4.36 19.45 9.98
CA ALA A 88 -5.04 20.63 9.45
C ALA A 88 -6.54 20.38 9.25
N GLY A 89 -6.92 19.21 8.74
CA GLY A 89 -8.31 18.80 8.55
C GLY A 89 -9.07 18.66 9.87
N THR A 90 -8.46 18.03 10.89
CA THR A 90 -9.06 17.95 12.23
C THR A 90 -9.27 19.32 12.84
N ALA A 91 -8.30 20.23 12.72
CA ALA A 91 -8.43 21.61 13.20
C ALA A 91 -9.54 22.37 12.45
N ALA A 92 -9.64 22.21 11.13
CA ALA A 92 -10.69 22.83 10.33
C ALA A 92 -12.09 22.30 10.68
N VAL A 93 -12.23 20.99 10.91
CA VAL A 93 -13.49 20.38 11.36
C VAL A 93 -13.87 20.90 12.75
N ALA A 94 -12.92 20.92 13.70
CA ALA A 94 -13.16 21.46 15.03
C ALA A 94 -13.60 22.93 14.97
N TRP A 95 -12.92 23.75 14.16
CA TRP A 95 -13.29 25.15 13.92
C TRP A 95 -14.70 25.28 13.33
N GLY A 96 -15.08 24.41 12.39
CA GLY A 96 -16.41 24.38 11.79
C GLY A 96 -17.51 24.12 12.82
N PHE A 97 -17.29 23.20 13.75
CA PHE A 97 -18.23 22.92 14.83
C PHE A 97 -18.32 24.05 15.87
N THR A 98 -17.25 24.83 16.08
CA THR A 98 -17.26 25.92 17.07
C THR A 98 -17.78 27.25 16.52
N ASN A 99 -17.73 27.50 15.20
CA ASN A 99 -18.05 28.80 14.59
C ASN A 99 -19.38 28.83 13.81
N GLY A 100 -20.20 27.79 13.94
CA GLY A 100 -21.57 27.76 13.43
C GLY A 100 -21.72 27.30 11.98
N ALA A 101 -22.96 27.35 11.49
CA ALA A 101 -23.43 26.77 10.23
C ALA A 101 -22.52 27.03 9.00
N LYS A 102 -22.18 28.29 8.73
CA LYS A 102 -21.37 28.69 7.56
C LYS A 102 -19.94 28.15 7.61
N ALA A 103 -19.36 28.14 8.81
CA ALA A 103 -18.04 27.57 9.06
C ALA A 103 -18.04 26.04 8.85
N LEU A 104 -19.13 25.38 9.24
CA LEU A 104 -19.30 23.93 9.10
C LEU A 104 -19.35 23.50 7.62
N ILE A 105 -20.06 24.22 6.75
CA ILE A 105 -20.10 23.94 5.30
C ILE A 105 -18.71 24.05 4.69
N THR A 106 -17.97 25.11 5.04
CA THR A 106 -16.62 25.33 4.50
C THR A 106 -15.65 24.24 4.99
N ALA A 107 -15.82 23.78 6.23
CA ALA A 107 -15.03 22.71 6.80
C ALA A 107 -15.41 21.31 6.26
N ALA A 108 -16.61 21.12 5.70
CA ALA A 108 -17.10 19.84 5.22
C ALA A 108 -16.29 19.26 4.04
N LEU A 109 -15.54 20.10 3.32
CA LEU A 109 -14.65 19.65 2.25
C LEU A 109 -13.44 18.86 2.77
N TRP A 110 -12.97 19.17 3.99
CA TRP A 110 -11.73 18.61 4.54
C TRP A 110 -11.76 17.09 4.72
N PRO A 111 -12.81 16.49 5.33
CA PRO A 111 -12.89 15.03 5.41
C PRO A 111 -12.78 14.33 4.04
N ASN A 112 -13.40 14.90 3.00
CA ASN A 112 -13.31 14.35 1.64
C ASN A 112 -11.90 14.47 1.06
N MET A 113 -11.21 15.59 1.28
CA MET A 113 -9.82 15.75 0.85
C MET A 113 -8.90 14.74 1.54
N VAL A 114 -9.04 14.53 2.85
CA VAL A 114 -8.28 13.52 3.61
C VAL A 114 -8.58 12.10 3.07
N GLY A 115 -9.84 11.79 2.80
CA GLY A 115 -10.26 10.51 2.21
C GLY A 115 -9.63 10.28 0.84
N LEU A 116 -9.68 11.28 -0.04
CA LEU A 116 -9.05 11.21 -1.37
C LEU A 116 -7.52 11.05 -1.30
N TRP A 117 -6.87 11.78 -0.40
CA TRP A 117 -5.42 11.66 -0.18
C TRP A 117 -5.01 10.29 0.37
N THR A 118 -5.86 9.68 1.18
CA THR A 118 -5.68 8.31 1.68
C THR A 118 -5.79 7.31 0.52
N LEU A 119 -6.74 7.48 -0.39
CA LEU A 119 -6.87 6.65 -1.60
C LEU A 119 -5.61 6.70 -2.47
N LEU A 120 -4.98 7.87 -2.64
CA LEU A 120 -3.78 8.03 -3.45
C LEU A 120 -2.55 7.27 -2.91
N GLN A 121 -2.61 6.79 -1.66
CA GLN A 121 -1.56 5.93 -1.09
C GLN A 121 -1.67 4.47 -1.54
N PHE A 122 -2.82 4.07 -2.08
CA PHE A 122 -3.03 2.73 -2.59
C PHE A 122 -2.60 2.65 -4.06
N ARG A 123 -1.74 1.69 -4.38
CA ARG A 123 -1.19 1.44 -5.72
C ARG A 123 -1.35 -0.01 -6.09
N THR A 124 -1.51 -0.31 -7.38
CA THR A 124 -1.46 -1.69 -7.84
C THR A 124 -0.04 -2.26 -7.71
N ILE A 125 0.10 -3.58 -7.56
CA ILE A 125 1.41 -4.25 -7.52
C ILE A 125 2.26 -3.87 -8.76
N ALA A 126 1.64 -3.82 -9.94
CA ALA A 126 2.31 -3.43 -11.18
C ALA A 126 2.73 -1.95 -11.25
N GLU A 127 2.07 -1.07 -10.50
CA GLU A 127 2.51 0.33 -10.39
C GLU A 127 3.67 0.50 -9.40
N ARG A 128 3.75 -0.36 -8.37
CA ARG A 128 4.79 -0.31 -7.35
C ARG A 128 6.10 -0.94 -7.82
N PHE A 129 6.03 -2.06 -8.53
CA PHE A 129 7.20 -2.84 -8.92
C PHE A 129 7.46 -2.69 -10.42
N GLN A 130 8.72 -2.43 -10.78
CA GLN A 130 9.13 -2.28 -12.17
C GLN A 130 9.30 -3.62 -12.88
N HIS A 131 9.71 -4.66 -12.15
CA HIS A 131 10.05 -5.96 -12.72
C HIS A 131 9.08 -7.03 -12.24
N LYS A 132 8.74 -7.92 -13.16
CA LYS A 132 7.93 -9.10 -12.89
C LYS A 132 8.63 -10.32 -13.49
N GLU A 133 8.98 -11.26 -12.63
CA GLU A 133 9.56 -12.54 -13.00
C GLU A 133 8.65 -13.67 -12.55
N GLN A 134 8.63 -14.77 -13.32
CA GLN A 134 7.77 -15.90 -13.03
C GLN A 134 8.49 -17.20 -13.35
N TRP A 135 8.39 -18.17 -12.44
CA TRP A 135 8.88 -19.53 -12.66
C TRP A 135 7.94 -20.55 -12.04
N THR A 136 8.13 -21.81 -12.38
CA THR A 136 7.37 -22.94 -11.84
C THR A 136 8.30 -23.89 -11.11
N THR A 137 7.78 -24.53 -10.07
CA THR A 137 8.47 -25.57 -9.32
C THR A 137 7.54 -26.76 -9.10
N ALA A 138 8.12 -27.95 -8.92
CA ALA A 138 7.39 -29.17 -8.59
C ALA A 138 6.90 -29.18 -7.12
N LEU A 139 7.38 -28.25 -6.28
CA LEU A 139 6.97 -28.15 -4.89
C LEU A 139 5.47 -27.84 -4.76
N THR A 140 4.82 -28.41 -3.75
CA THR A 140 3.46 -28.03 -3.33
C THR A 140 3.44 -26.60 -2.78
N LEU A 141 2.25 -26.01 -2.65
CA LEU A 141 2.07 -24.65 -2.12
C LEU A 141 2.73 -24.47 -0.74
N GLU A 142 2.53 -25.44 0.14
CA GLU A 142 3.06 -25.40 1.50
C GLU A 142 4.59 -25.45 1.53
N PHE A 143 5.19 -26.39 0.78
CA PHE A 143 6.66 -26.49 0.71
C PHE A 143 7.30 -25.28 0.02
N ALA A 144 6.67 -24.73 -1.01
CA ALA A 144 7.16 -23.52 -1.65
C ALA A 144 7.16 -22.32 -0.69
N LEU A 145 6.08 -22.15 0.09
CA LEU A 145 5.99 -21.12 1.14
C LEU A 145 7.04 -21.33 2.23
N GLU A 146 7.23 -22.57 2.70
CA GLU A 146 8.21 -22.88 3.74
C GLU A 146 9.65 -22.62 3.26
N SER A 147 10.00 -23.04 2.04
CA SER A 147 11.31 -22.80 1.44
C SER A 147 11.61 -21.30 1.32
N LEU A 148 10.63 -20.50 0.92
CA LEU A 148 10.78 -19.03 0.87
C LEU A 148 10.91 -18.42 2.27
N ALA A 149 10.09 -18.85 3.24
CA ALA A 149 10.19 -18.38 4.61
C ALA A 149 11.54 -18.73 5.25
N ARG A 150 12.09 -19.89 4.92
CA ARG A 150 13.40 -20.36 5.40
C ARG A 150 14.54 -19.57 4.80
N VAL A 151 14.56 -19.38 3.47
CA VAL A 151 15.67 -18.67 2.80
C VAL A 151 15.74 -17.20 3.23
N PHE A 152 14.59 -16.57 3.47
CA PHE A 152 14.53 -15.16 3.87
C PHE A 152 14.61 -14.94 5.38
N ARG A 153 14.78 -15.99 6.19
CA ARG A 153 15.06 -15.85 7.63
C ARG A 153 16.53 -15.47 7.84
N GLN A 154 16.88 -14.25 7.45
CA GLN A 154 18.23 -13.68 7.55
C GLN A 154 18.20 -12.32 8.25
N PRO A 155 19.29 -11.91 8.94
CA PRO A 155 19.41 -10.56 9.48
C PRO A 155 19.26 -9.50 8.37
N GLY A 156 18.51 -8.43 8.65
CA GLY A 156 18.23 -7.36 7.70
C GLY A 156 17.11 -7.67 6.69
N LEU A 157 16.43 -8.81 6.80
CA LEU A 157 15.21 -9.10 6.05
C LEU A 157 14.01 -9.18 6.97
N ILE A 158 12.94 -8.45 6.62
CA ILE A 158 11.64 -8.56 7.28
C ILE A 158 10.69 -9.27 6.34
N VAL A 159 10.27 -10.47 6.73
CA VAL A 159 9.35 -11.30 5.94
C VAL A 159 7.96 -11.23 6.54
N THR A 160 6.96 -10.92 5.72
CA THR A 160 5.54 -11.03 6.08
C THR A 160 4.87 -11.99 5.12
N THR A 161 4.39 -13.13 5.62
CA THR A 161 3.58 -14.08 4.85
C THR A 161 2.10 -13.87 5.14
N ALA A 162 1.25 -13.96 4.13
CA ALA A 162 -0.18 -14.13 4.37
C ALA A 162 -0.87 -14.81 3.19
N GLY A 163 -1.38 -16.01 3.45
CA GLY A 163 -1.95 -16.86 2.40
C GLY A 163 -0.90 -17.21 1.36
N GLN A 164 -1.17 -16.86 0.11
CA GLN A 164 -0.33 -17.13 -1.06
C GLN A 164 0.71 -16.04 -1.35
N ASP A 165 0.74 -14.96 -0.57
CA ASP A 165 1.63 -13.84 -0.79
C ASP A 165 2.73 -13.80 0.29
N VAL A 166 3.96 -13.56 -0.14
CA VAL A 166 5.15 -13.38 0.70
C VAL A 166 5.76 -12.02 0.38
N TRP A 167 5.75 -11.14 1.37
CA TRP A 167 6.41 -9.84 1.31
C TRP A 167 7.76 -9.91 1.98
N VAL A 168 8.75 -9.31 1.33
CA VAL A 168 10.11 -9.18 1.87
C VAL A 168 10.49 -7.71 1.83
N GLU A 169 10.77 -7.13 2.99
CA GLU A 169 11.40 -5.82 3.09
C GLU A 169 12.88 -6.03 3.39
N ILE A 170 13.72 -5.48 2.52
CA ILE A 170 15.17 -5.55 2.62
C ILE A 170 15.67 -4.27 3.29
N GLU A 171 16.29 -4.45 4.45
CA GLU A 171 16.95 -3.38 5.20
C GLU A 171 18.40 -3.21 4.74
N ARG A 172 18.94 -2.02 4.99
CA ARG A 172 20.32 -1.63 4.64
C ARG A 172 21.41 -2.53 5.26
N GLU A 173 21.06 -3.28 6.30
CA GLU A 173 21.97 -4.16 7.05
C GLU A 173 22.04 -5.57 6.46
N TRP A 174 21.13 -5.89 5.53
CA TRP A 174 21.18 -7.18 4.85
C TRP A 174 22.47 -7.32 4.06
N ASN A 175 23.14 -8.46 4.22
CA ASN A 175 24.38 -8.77 3.52
C ASN A 175 24.22 -10.09 2.76
N GLY A 176 23.25 -10.11 1.84
CA GLY A 176 22.87 -11.31 1.08
C GLY A 176 23.71 -11.58 -0.16
N GLY A 177 24.61 -10.68 -0.54
CA GLY A 177 25.44 -10.83 -1.73
C GLY A 177 26.58 -9.82 -1.82
N THR A 178 27.43 -10.02 -2.82
CA THR A 178 28.49 -9.08 -3.20
C THR A 178 27.91 -8.05 -4.16
N TRP A 179 27.61 -6.86 -3.65
CA TRP A 179 27.00 -5.76 -4.41
C TRP A 179 28.02 -4.67 -4.72
N SER A 180 28.04 -4.21 -5.97
CA SER A 180 28.95 -3.16 -6.42
C SER A 180 28.67 -1.84 -5.72
N HIS A 181 27.40 -1.58 -5.39
CA HIS A 181 26.96 -0.31 -4.79
C HIS A 181 26.73 -0.43 -3.28
N LYS A 182 27.34 -1.40 -2.58
CA LYS A 182 27.11 -1.67 -1.15
C LYS A 182 27.29 -0.45 -0.25
N ASP A 183 28.26 0.41 -0.56
CA ASP A 183 28.54 1.63 0.20
C ASP A 183 27.36 2.63 0.20
N ALA A 184 26.46 2.54 -0.78
CA ALA A 184 25.25 3.35 -0.86
C ALA A 184 24.22 3.01 0.23
N ALA A 185 24.37 1.87 0.92
CA ALA A 185 23.45 1.42 1.98
C ALA A 185 23.29 2.47 3.10
N ARG A 186 24.36 3.20 3.42
CA ARG A 186 24.32 4.28 4.44
C ARG A 186 23.42 5.46 4.05
N TYR A 187 23.12 5.61 2.77
CA TYR A 187 22.28 6.67 2.23
C TYR A 187 20.85 6.21 1.93
N MET A 188 20.54 4.93 2.11
CA MET A 188 19.18 4.41 1.95
C MET A 188 18.27 4.99 3.04
N LYS A 189 17.26 5.76 2.61
CA LYS A 189 16.24 6.37 3.49
C LYS A 189 14.95 5.54 3.58
N SER A 190 14.82 4.54 2.72
CA SER A 190 13.67 3.64 2.59
C SER A 190 14.17 2.21 2.41
N VAL A 191 13.41 1.26 2.94
CA VAL A 191 13.63 -0.18 2.72
C VAL A 191 13.21 -0.58 1.32
N THR A 192 13.89 -1.56 0.74
CA THR A 192 13.56 -2.10 -0.58
C THR A 192 12.52 -3.21 -0.44
N GLY A 193 11.33 -3.04 -1.00
CA GLY A 193 10.29 -4.07 -0.97
C GLY A 193 10.43 -5.09 -2.11
N LEU A 194 9.99 -6.33 -1.85
CA LEU A 194 9.71 -7.35 -2.84
C LEU A 194 8.41 -8.07 -2.50
N HIS A 195 7.76 -8.61 -3.53
CA HIS A 195 6.54 -9.37 -3.39
C HIS A 195 6.58 -10.65 -4.21
N PHE A 196 6.45 -11.79 -3.54
CA PHE A 196 6.30 -13.10 -4.16
C PHE A 196 4.86 -13.58 -4.00
N ARG A 197 4.28 -14.07 -5.09
CA ARG A 197 2.96 -14.68 -5.12
C ARG A 197 3.10 -16.13 -5.56
N ILE A 198 2.59 -17.06 -4.76
CA ILE A 198 2.66 -18.49 -5.02
C ILE A 198 1.26 -19.01 -5.34
N GLU A 199 1.09 -19.53 -6.53
CA GLU A 199 -0.17 -20.08 -7.02
C GLU A 199 -0.01 -21.58 -7.24
N GLU A 200 -0.98 -22.35 -6.76
CA GLU A 200 -1.04 -23.78 -7.02
C GLU A 200 -1.42 -24.03 -8.49
N ILE A 201 -0.70 -24.93 -9.14
CA ILE A 201 -0.94 -25.37 -10.52
C ILE A 201 -0.91 -26.89 -10.59
N VAL A 202 -1.42 -27.45 -11.68
CA VAL A 202 -1.35 -28.91 -11.90
C VAL A 202 0.13 -29.32 -11.96
N GLY A 203 0.54 -30.19 -11.03
CA GLY A 203 1.91 -30.71 -10.96
C GLY A 203 2.91 -29.84 -10.19
N GLY A 204 2.47 -28.82 -9.44
CA GLY A 204 3.34 -28.07 -8.55
C GLY A 204 2.84 -26.65 -8.25
N THR A 205 3.75 -25.69 -8.23
CA THR A 205 3.42 -24.29 -7.95
C THR A 205 4.08 -23.33 -8.93
N ARG A 206 3.40 -22.21 -9.15
CA ARG A 206 3.86 -21.07 -9.92
C ARG A 206 4.21 -19.95 -8.96
N ILE A 207 5.43 -19.45 -9.06
CA ILE A 207 5.91 -18.34 -8.24
C ILE A 207 6.07 -17.12 -9.15
N THR A 208 5.45 -16.01 -8.76
CA THR A 208 5.57 -14.71 -9.41
C THR A 208 6.27 -13.74 -8.47
N ALA A 209 7.49 -13.33 -8.80
CA ALA A 209 8.22 -12.29 -8.08
C ALA A 209 7.96 -10.92 -8.71
N ASN A 210 7.73 -9.91 -7.87
CA ASN A 210 7.64 -8.51 -8.25
C ASN A 210 8.74 -7.76 -7.50
N SER A 211 9.63 -7.09 -8.23
CA SER A 211 10.85 -6.46 -7.73
C SER A 211 11.07 -5.09 -8.38
N GLY A 212 12.10 -4.36 -7.95
CA GLY A 212 12.34 -2.98 -8.38
C GLY A 212 11.29 -2.03 -7.80
N ASP A 213 11.28 -1.92 -6.46
CA ASP A 213 10.32 -1.08 -5.74
C ASP A 213 10.53 0.41 -6.06
N ARG A 214 9.56 0.99 -6.77
CA ARG A 214 9.56 2.40 -7.17
C ARG A 214 9.35 3.38 -6.01
N THR A 215 9.07 2.89 -4.81
CA THR A 215 9.04 3.72 -3.61
C THR A 215 10.44 4.07 -3.09
N VAL A 216 11.46 3.32 -3.52
CA VAL A 216 12.85 3.64 -3.24
C VAL A 216 13.27 4.83 -4.09
N GLY A 217 13.69 5.89 -3.42
CA GLY A 217 14.21 7.11 -4.04
C GLY A 217 15.58 7.45 -3.49
N GLY A 218 16.42 8.06 -4.31
CA GLY A 218 17.77 8.44 -3.90
C GLY A 218 18.65 8.80 -5.08
N MET A 219 19.94 8.95 -4.79
CA MET A 219 20.97 9.05 -5.83
C MET A 219 21.05 7.74 -6.63
N TYR A 220 21.66 7.80 -7.81
CA TYR A 220 21.81 6.66 -8.72
C TYR A 220 22.31 5.39 -8.00
N ASP A 221 23.34 5.51 -7.17
CA ASP A 221 23.93 4.37 -6.46
C ASP A 221 22.97 3.69 -5.47
N VAL A 222 22.07 4.47 -4.86
CA VAL A 222 21.02 3.93 -3.96
C VAL A 222 19.98 3.14 -4.77
N LEU A 223 19.61 3.64 -5.94
CA LEU A 223 18.69 2.94 -6.84
C LEU A 223 19.33 1.66 -7.37
N LYS A 224 20.60 1.71 -7.76
CA LYS A 224 21.36 0.54 -8.21
C LYS A 224 21.58 -0.50 -7.12
N LEU A 225 21.92 -0.09 -5.91
CA LEU A 225 21.98 -1.00 -4.78
C LEU A 225 20.64 -1.69 -4.55
N SER A 226 19.52 -0.94 -4.58
CA SER A 226 18.18 -1.51 -4.42
C SER A 226 17.84 -2.53 -5.52
N GLU A 227 18.24 -2.28 -6.76
CA GLU A 227 18.12 -3.23 -7.86
C GLU A 227 18.96 -4.50 -7.61
N GLU A 228 20.22 -4.35 -7.21
CA GLU A 228 21.14 -5.46 -6.91
C GLU A 228 20.63 -6.33 -5.74
N MET A 229 20.19 -5.70 -4.66
CA MET A 229 19.56 -6.38 -3.51
C MET A 229 18.31 -7.13 -3.95
N SER A 230 17.44 -6.49 -4.73
CA SER A 230 16.21 -7.13 -5.21
C SER A 230 16.51 -8.34 -6.10
N ALA A 231 17.43 -8.20 -7.06
CA ALA A 231 17.84 -9.28 -7.94
C ALA A 231 18.43 -10.46 -7.15
N THR A 232 19.28 -10.17 -6.17
CA THR A 232 19.86 -11.19 -5.26
C THR A 232 18.76 -11.94 -4.51
N ALA A 233 17.75 -11.23 -3.97
CA ALA A 233 16.65 -11.85 -3.25
C ALA A 233 15.77 -12.73 -4.17
N VAL A 234 15.51 -12.30 -5.41
CA VAL A 234 14.77 -13.11 -6.40
C VAL A 234 15.54 -14.37 -6.76
N GLU A 235 16.86 -14.28 -6.93
CA GLU A 235 17.70 -15.43 -7.24
C GLU A 235 17.78 -16.42 -6.07
N LEU A 236 17.88 -15.93 -4.83
CA LEU A 236 17.77 -16.77 -3.63
C LEU A 236 16.43 -17.51 -3.56
N ALA A 237 15.32 -16.82 -3.86
CA ALA A 237 14.00 -17.45 -3.93
C ALA A 237 13.93 -18.53 -5.01
N ARG A 238 14.50 -18.26 -6.20
CA ARG A 238 14.56 -19.23 -7.29
C ARG A 238 15.35 -20.47 -6.88
N GLN A 239 16.52 -20.30 -6.29
CA GLN A 239 17.35 -21.42 -5.84
C GLN A 239 16.68 -22.23 -4.72
N ALA A 240 16.07 -21.56 -3.75
CA ALA A 240 15.37 -22.21 -2.64
C ALA A 240 14.17 -23.05 -3.11
N THR A 241 13.55 -22.67 -4.23
CA THR A 241 12.36 -23.33 -4.77
C THR A 241 12.67 -24.27 -5.93
N ALA A 242 13.89 -24.23 -6.48
CA ALA A 242 14.36 -25.15 -7.49
C ALA A 242 14.91 -26.47 -6.92
N ARG A 243 15.42 -26.47 -5.68
CA ARG A 243 15.98 -27.68 -5.05
C ARG A 243 14.88 -28.72 -4.83
N HIS A 244 15.00 -29.85 -5.53
CA HIS A 244 14.30 -31.08 -5.17
C HIS A 244 14.72 -31.48 -3.76
N HIS A 245 13.77 -31.70 -2.86
CA HIS A 245 14.02 -32.45 -1.64
C HIS A 245 14.25 -33.91 -2.06
N GLU A 246 15.52 -34.27 -2.31
CA GLU A 246 15.98 -35.63 -2.05
C GLU A 246 16.23 -35.71 -0.54
N GLY A 247 15.39 -36.46 0.17
CA GLY A 247 15.45 -36.67 1.61
C GLY A 247 14.11 -37.07 2.17
#